data_AF-A0AA88EKX0-F1
#
_entry.id   AF-A0AA88EKX0-F1
#
_cell.length_a   1.000
_cell.length_b   1.000
_cell.length_c   1.000
_cell.angle_alpha   90.00
_cell.angle_beta   90.00
_cell.angle_gamma   90.00
#
_symmetry.space_group_name_H-M   'P 1'
#
loop_
_entity.id
_entity.type
_entity.pdbx_description
1 polymer ?
#
loop_
_entity_poly.entity_id
_entity_poly.type
_entity_poly.pdbx_seq_one_letter_code
_entity_poly.pdbx_strand_id
1 'polypeptide(L)' 'MPYLEYIDADAAWNCISEFKIPTCVIVKDRNPCGIASRDGMLEAYRLAVKGDPASAIGGVLAFNVEVDKVSVS' A
#
# COMPACT_ATOMS: atom_id res chain seq x y z
N MET A 1 -6.38 -3.33 -16.98
CA MET A 1 -5.14 -3.18 -16.18
C MET A 1 -3.97 -3.57 -17.08
N PRO A 2 -3.07 -2.65 -17.43
CA PRO A 2 -1.83 -2.97 -18.16
C PRO A 2 -0.98 -3.99 -17.39
N TYR A 3 -0.18 -4.76 -18.12
CA TYR A 3 0.61 -5.87 -17.59
C TYR A 3 1.54 -5.46 -16.43
N LEU A 4 2.14 -4.26 -16.48
CA LEU A 4 3.00 -3.77 -15.39
C LEU A 4 2.24 -3.52 -14.09
N GLU A 5 1.05 -2.93 -14.16
CA GLU A 5 0.22 -2.70 -12.98
C GLU A 5 -0.20 -4.02 -12.32
N TYR A 6 -0.41 -5.08 -13.10
CA TYR A 6 -0.71 -6.41 -12.56
C TYR A 6 0.48 -6.98 -11.76
N ILE A 7 1.71 -6.81 -12.26
CA ILE A 7 2.92 -7.22 -11.54
C ILE A 7 3.08 -6.40 -10.24
N ASP A 8 2.81 -5.10 -10.29
CA ASP A 8 2.87 -4.24 -9.10
C ASP A 8 1.82 -4.65 -8.06
N ALA A 9 0.62 -5.03 -8.50
CA ALA A 9 -0.43 -5.54 -7.63
C ALA A 9 -0.07 -6.89 -7.00
N ASP A 10 0.52 -7.81 -7.77
CA ASP A 10 1.00 -9.10 -7.25
C ASP A 10 2.14 -8.91 -6.23
N ALA A 11 3.09 -8.02 -6.53
CA ALA A 11 4.16 -7.65 -5.59
C ALA A 11 3.60 -7.03 -4.30
N ALA A 12 2.62 -6.13 -4.43
CA ALA A 12 1.96 -5.50 -3.27
C ALA A 12 1.19 -6.54 -2.44
N TRP A 13 0.50 -7.48 -3.09
CA TRP A 13 -0.25 -8.55 -2.43
C TRP A 13 0.65 -9.53 -1.68
N ASN A 14 1.74 -9.97 -2.31
CA ASN A 14 2.70 -10.86 -1.67
C ASN A 14 3.36 -10.18 -0.46
N CYS A 15 3.73 -8.90 -0.60
CA CYS A 15 4.34 -8.14 0.49
C CYS A 15 3.36 -7.94 1.67
N ILE A 16 2.13 -7.49 1.40
CA ILE A 16 1.16 -7.22 2.47
C ILE A 16 0.72 -8.48 3.21
N SER A 17 0.77 -9.64 2.54
CA SER A 17 0.38 -10.95 3.11
C SER A 17 1.31 -11.42 4.23
N GLU A 18 2.52 -10.86 4.35
CA GLU A 18 3.45 -11.18 5.44
C GLU A 18 3.07 -10.50 6.77
N PHE A 19 2.19 -9.50 6.73
CA PHE A 19 1.81 -8.69 7.89
C PHE A 19 0.52 -9.19 8.54
N LYS A 20 0.55 -9.35 9.87
CA LYS A 20 -0.61 -9.78 10.69
C LYS A 20 -1.42 -8.62 11.28
N ILE A 21 -0.83 -7.43 11.37
CA ILE A 21 -1.46 -6.22 11.90
C ILE A 21 -1.86 -5.31 10.74
N PRO A 22 -2.83 -4.38 10.92
CA PRO A 22 -3.29 -3.53 9.83
C PRO A 22 -2.11 -2.76 9.23
N THR A 23 -1.89 -2.96 7.94
CA THR A 23 -0.70 -2.50 7.22
C THR A 23 -1.12 -1.92 5.89
N CYS A 24 -0.39 -0.90 5.45
CA CYS A 24 -0.45 -0.33 4.12
C CYS A 24 0.89 -0.52 3.44
N VAL A 25 0.86 -1.02 2.20
CA VAL A 25 2.03 -1.17 1.32
C VAL A 25 1.76 -0.39 0.04
N ILE A 26 2.76 0.36 -0.42
CA ILE A 26 2.77 1.11 -1.67
C ILE A 26 3.90 0.58 -2.54
N VAL A 27 3.55 0.09 -3.73
CA VAL A 27 4.49 -0.45 -4.72
C VAL A 27 4.50 0.45 -5.95
N LYS A 28 5.69 0.73 -6.47
CA LYS A 28 5.90 1.42 -7.74
C LYS A 28 7.08 0.81 -8.47
N ASP A 29 6.93 0.57 -9.77
CA ASP A 29 7.98 -0.01 -10.62
C ASP A 29 8.53 -1.34 -10.06
N ARG A 30 7.66 -2.14 -9.43
CA ARG A 30 7.91 -3.42 -8.74
C ARG A 30 8.67 -3.32 -7.42
N ASN A 31 8.82 -2.11 -6.88
CA ASN A 31 9.56 -1.86 -5.66
C ASN A 31 8.64 -1.28 -4.57
N PRO A 32 8.64 -1.84 -3.34
CA PRO A 32 7.93 -1.22 -2.23
C PRO A 32 8.61 0.11 -1.86
N CYS A 33 7.88 1.21 -2.00
CA CYS A 33 8.38 2.56 -1.68
C CYS A 33 7.82 3.08 -0.34
N GLY A 34 6.73 2.50 0.15
CA GLY A 34 6.14 2.85 1.44
C GLY A 34 5.50 1.65 2.12
N ILE A 35 5.87 1.37 3.36
CA ILE A 35 5.26 0.32 4.19
C ILE A 35 5.05 0.88 5.58
N ALA A 36 3.84 0.74 6.12
CA ALA A 36 3.59 1.09 7.52
C ALA A 36 2.45 0.26 8.11
N SER A 37 2.64 -0.15 9.36
CA SER A 37 1.65 -0.88 10.14
C SER A 37 1.17 -0.06 11.33
N ARG A 38 -0.15 0.05 11.52
CA ARG A 38 -0.80 0.79 12.62
C ARG A 38 -2.13 0.15 13.00
N ASP A 39 -2.69 0.57 14.13
CA ASP A 39 -4.00 0.09 14.58
C ASP A 39 -5.15 0.58 13.67
N GLY A 40 -4.93 1.65 12.89
CA GLY A 40 -5.89 2.19 11.94
C GLY A 40 -5.34 2.27 10.51
N MET A 41 -6.17 1.89 9.54
CA MET A 41 -5.86 1.94 8.10
C MET A 41 -5.40 3.34 7.65
N LEU A 42 -6.10 4.40 8.09
CA LEU A 42 -5.77 5.78 7.70
C LEU A 42 -4.39 6.20 8.21
N GLU A 43 -4.03 5.81 9.43
CA GLU A 43 -2.71 6.12 9.98
C GLU A 43 -1.61 5.34 9.26
N ALA A 44 -1.85 4.03 9.00
CA ALA A 44 -0.97 3.20 8.20
C ALA A 44 -0.74 3.80 6.80
N TYR A 45 -1.80 4.23 6.11
CA TYR A 45 -1.70 4.90 4.81
C TYR A 45 -0.87 6.19 4.89
N ARG A 46 -1.20 7.10 5.84
CA ARG A 46 -0.50 8.38 5.98
C ARG A 46 0.99 8.19 6.27
N LEU A 47 1.35 7.15 7.01
CA LEU A 47 2.75 6.84 7.30
C LEU A 47 3.45 6.17 6.12
N ALA A 48 2.78 5.26 5.41
CA ALA A 48 3.33 4.64 4.20
C ALA A 48 3.63 5.69 3.13
N VAL A 49 2.72 6.66 2.91
CA VAL A 49 2.94 7.79 1.99
C VAL A 49 4.07 8.70 2.47
N LYS A 50 4.21 8.93 3.78
CA LYS A 50 5.31 9.73 4.32
C LYS A 50 6.69 9.07 4.16
N GLY A 51 6.75 7.76 3.97
CA GLY A 51 8.00 7.04 3.72
C GLY A 51 8.67 7.51 2.43
N ASP A 52 7.91 7.60 1.35
CA ASP A 52 8.35 8.17 0.08
C ASP A 52 7.18 8.83 -0.68
N PRO A 53 6.89 10.11 -0.41
CA PRO A 53 5.72 10.78 -0.98
C PRO A 53 5.85 11.02 -2.49
N ALA A 54 7.08 11.10 -3.03
CA ALA A 54 7.30 11.28 -4.46
C ALA A 54 7.00 9.99 -5.24
N SER A 55 7.43 8.84 -4.71
CA SER A 55 7.16 7.54 -5.32
C SER A 55 5.74 7.05 -5.04
N ALA A 56 5.08 7.49 -3.97
CA ALA A 56 3.70 7.10 -3.68
C ALA A 56 2.69 7.58 -4.74
N ILE A 57 2.99 8.66 -5.45
CA ILE A 57 2.14 9.17 -6.52
C ILE A 57 2.18 8.21 -7.73
N GLY A 58 1.02 7.63 -8.05
CA GLY A 58 0.85 6.69 -9.15
C GLY A 58 1.28 5.26 -8.85
N GLY A 59 1.55 4.92 -7.58
CA GLY A 59 1.82 3.55 -7.14
C GLY A 59 0.56 2.74 -6.87
N VAL A 60 0.71 1.41 -6.80
CA VAL A 60 -0.33 0.48 -6.35
C VAL A 60 -0.36 0.44 -4.82
N LEU A 61 -1.56 0.60 -4.26
CA LEU A 61 -1.80 0.50 -2.83
C LEU A 61 -2.45 -0.83 -2.45
N ALA A 62 -1.90 -1.47 -1.42
CA ALA A 62 -2.45 -2.67 -0.82
C ALA A 62 -2.65 -2.51 0.69
N PHE A 63 -3.73 -3.09 1.19
CA PHE A 63 -4.10 -3.15 2.60
C PHE A 63 -4.46 -4.60 2.94
N ASN A 64 -4.03 -5.10 4.10
CA ASN A 64 -4.44 -6.42 4.62
C ASN A 64 -5.72 -6.36 5.46
N VAL A 65 -6.39 -5.22 5.47
CA VAL A 65 -7.67 -5.01 6.15
C VAL A 65 -8.68 -4.45 5.16
N GLU A 66 -9.96 -4.67 5.45
CA GLU A 66 -11.05 -4.16 4.64
C GLU A 66 -10.99 -2.63 4.57
N VAL A 67 -11.09 -2.10 3.35
CA VAL A 67 -11.02 -0.66 3.09
C VAL A 67 -12.42 -0.08 3.21
N ASP A 68 -12.66 0.69 4.26
CA ASP A 68 -13.92 1.40 4.43
C ASP A 68 -13.94 2.69 3.59
N LYS A 69 -15.09 2.97 2.95
CA LYS A 69 -15.30 4.12 2.05
C LYS A 69 -15.07 5.47 2.71
N VAL A 70 -15.15 5.59 4.04
CA VAL A 70 -14.98 6.85 4.76
C VAL A 70 -13.52 7.35 4.70
N SER A 71 -12.56 6.49 4.37
CA SER A 71 -11.13 6.81 4.46
C SER A 71 -10.52 7.43 3.18
N VAL A 72 -11.29 7.56 2.10
CA VAL A 72 -10.82 8.07 0.80
C VAL A 72 -11.54 9.40 0.52
N SER A 73 -10.99 10.51 1.04
CA SER A 73 -11.45 11.89 0.76
C SER A 73 -10.25 12.78 0.45
#